data_AF-A0A0G1ZG13-F1
#
_entry.id   AF-A0A0G1ZG13-F1
#
_cell.length_a   1.000
_cell.length_b   1.000
_cell.length_c   1.000
_cell.angle_alpha   90.00
_cell.angle_beta   90.00
_cell.angle_gamma   90.00
#
_symmetry.space_group_name_H-M   'P 1'
#
loop_
_entity.id
_entity.type
_entity.pdbx_description
1 polymer ?
#
loop_
_entity_poly.entity_id
_entity_poly.type
_entity_poly.pdbx_seq_one_letter_code
_entity_poly.pdbx_strand_id
1 'polypeptide(L)'
;MAAEINSVTNIVKVFGLAATSFVLAMAMTPALTHYLYKYKLWRKSVRTLSPDGTGTPLFSQLHADREIGIPRLGGVLIWVTAITVSVGVWAIAQLTESAFWDKANFLSRNQTWLPLFTLLAASLLGLLDDVTQVFEKGTYIAGGIKFRHRLIAVFCIALAGAWWFYAKLGWQTIYIPGVGDLFINGWYIPLFVGTMILLFSSSIVDGIDGLAGGVFGAIFAAYGGIAFFRGQ
;
A
#
# COMPACT_ATOMS: atom_id res chain seq x y z
N MET A 1 19.89 -11.99 -30.10
CA MET A 1 20.84 -12.22 -28.99
C MET A 1 20.81 -11.15 -27.89
N ALA A 2 21.31 -9.92 -28.07
CA ALA A 2 21.35 -8.93 -26.96
C ALA A 2 19.94 -8.48 -26.46
N ALA A 3 18.98 -8.30 -27.37
CA ALA A 3 17.60 -7.98 -27.01
C ALA A 3 16.90 -9.13 -26.26
N GLU A 4 17.14 -10.38 -26.66
CA GLU A 4 16.58 -11.57 -26.00
C GLU A 4 17.18 -11.77 -24.61
N ILE A 5 18.49 -11.58 -24.45
CA ILE A 5 19.17 -11.62 -23.14
C ILE A 5 18.58 -10.55 -22.21
N ASN A 6 18.34 -9.33 -22.71
CA ASN A 6 17.72 -8.27 -21.93
C ASN A 6 16.30 -8.59 -21.47
N SER A 7 15.49 -9.20 -22.34
CA SER A 7 14.13 -9.65 -22.01
C SER A 7 14.13 -10.74 -20.94
N VAL A 8 15.00 -11.75 -21.07
CA VAL A 8 15.13 -12.83 -20.08
C VAL A 8 15.53 -12.27 -18.71
N THR A 9 16.49 -11.36 -18.65
CA THR A 9 16.90 -10.77 -17.36
C THR A 9 15.78 -9.92 -16.73
N ASN A 10 14.96 -9.22 -17.52
CA ASN A 10 13.82 -8.46 -17.00
C ASN A 10 12.75 -9.39 -16.40
N ILE A 11 12.49 -10.52 -17.06
CA ILE A 11 11.58 -11.56 -16.55
C ILE A 11 12.11 -12.12 -15.23
N VAL A 12 13.39 -12.50 -15.20
CA VAL A 12 14.03 -13.02 -13.98
C VAL A 12 13.99 -11.99 -12.84
N LYS A 13 14.22 -10.71 -13.14
CA LYS A 13 14.08 -9.63 -12.15
C LYS A 13 12.67 -9.59 -11.56
N VAL A 14 11.64 -9.45 -12.41
CA VAL A 14 10.26 -9.24 -11.95
C VAL A 14 9.74 -10.47 -11.21
N PHE A 15 9.83 -11.65 -11.81
CA PHE A 15 9.33 -12.89 -11.20
C PHE A 15 10.20 -13.35 -10.03
N GLY A 16 11.51 -13.14 -10.10
CA GLY A 16 12.44 -13.42 -9.01
C GLY A 16 12.09 -12.58 -7.78
N LEU A 17 11.95 -11.26 -7.93
CA LEU A 17 11.56 -10.38 -6.82
C LEU A 17 10.15 -10.69 -6.29
N ALA A 18 9.20 -11.04 -7.16
CA ALA A 18 7.87 -11.47 -6.74
C ALA A 18 7.92 -12.76 -5.91
N ALA A 19 8.65 -13.78 -6.38
CA ALA A 19 8.82 -15.04 -5.66
C ALA A 19 9.56 -14.86 -4.33
N THR A 20 10.65 -14.08 -4.31
CA THR A 20 11.37 -13.73 -3.08
C THR A 20 10.47 -13.02 -2.09
N SER A 21 9.66 -12.04 -2.54
CA SER A 21 8.71 -11.33 -1.69
C SER A 21 7.66 -12.28 -1.11
N PHE A 22 7.11 -13.19 -1.93
CA PHE A 22 6.15 -14.19 -1.48
C PHE A 22 6.74 -15.14 -0.43
N VAL A 23 7.91 -15.72 -0.69
CA VAL A 23 8.59 -16.63 0.25
C VAL A 23 8.91 -15.91 1.55
N LEU A 24 9.42 -14.68 1.48
CA LEU A 24 9.73 -13.88 2.67
C LEU A 24 8.47 -13.57 3.47
N ALA A 25 7.38 -13.14 2.84
CA ALA A 25 6.11 -12.91 3.51
C ALA A 25 5.60 -14.19 4.20
N MET A 26 5.61 -15.32 3.50
CA MET A 26 5.20 -16.60 4.07
C MET A 26 6.08 -17.04 5.24
N ALA A 27 7.39 -16.79 5.19
CA ALA A 27 8.31 -17.08 6.28
C ALA A 27 8.10 -16.15 7.49
N MET A 28 7.70 -14.90 7.27
CA MET A 28 7.41 -13.93 8.32
C MET A 28 6.03 -14.14 8.97
N THR A 29 5.07 -14.75 8.26
CA THR A 29 3.69 -14.96 8.73
C THR A 29 3.61 -15.67 10.09
N PRO A 30 4.28 -16.82 10.35
CA PRO A 30 4.18 -17.51 11.64
C PRO A 30 4.69 -16.65 12.81
N ALA A 31 5.77 -15.90 12.59
CA ALA A 31 6.31 -15.02 13.61
C ALA A 31 5.34 -13.86 13.91
N LEU A 32 4.81 -13.21 12.87
CA LEU A 32 3.84 -12.13 13.02
C LEU A 32 2.58 -12.63 13.74
N THR A 33 1.94 -13.70 13.23
CA THR A 33 0.70 -14.22 13.81
C THR A 33 0.90 -14.66 15.26
N HIS A 34 2.02 -15.29 15.61
CA HIS A 34 2.34 -15.62 16.99
C HIS A 34 2.23 -14.41 17.92
N TYR A 35 2.85 -13.28 17.56
CA TYR A 35 2.78 -12.06 18.38
C TYR A 35 1.38 -11.44 18.37
N LEU A 36 0.69 -11.42 17.22
CA LEU A 36 -0.66 -10.89 17.16
C LEU A 36 -1.62 -11.68 18.06
N TYR A 37 -1.52 -13.01 18.09
CA TYR A 37 -2.32 -13.85 18.97
C TYR A 37 -1.89 -13.73 20.44
N LYS A 38 -0.58 -13.73 20.72
CA LYS A 38 -0.02 -13.61 22.07
C LYS A 38 -0.50 -12.34 22.77
N TYR A 39 -0.49 -11.20 22.08
CA TYR A 39 -0.94 -9.91 22.62
C TYR A 39 -2.42 -9.62 22.38
N LYS A 40 -3.15 -10.59 21.79
CA LYS A 40 -4.58 -10.48 21.51
C LYS A 40 -4.91 -9.21 20.72
N LEU A 41 -4.18 -8.94 19.64
CA LEU A 41 -4.30 -7.73 18.84
C LEU A 41 -5.50 -7.80 17.88
N TRP A 42 -6.69 -7.88 18.45
CA TRP A 42 -7.99 -7.86 17.79
C TRP A 42 -8.94 -6.92 18.53
N ARG A 43 -10.07 -6.58 17.91
CA ARG A 43 -11.09 -5.72 18.55
C ARG A 43 -11.67 -6.39 19.79
N LYS A 44 -11.87 -5.61 20.86
CA LYS A 44 -12.45 -6.10 22.12
C LYS A 44 -13.98 -6.07 22.14
N SER A 45 -14.58 -5.28 21.25
CA SER A 45 -16.02 -5.09 21.15
C SER A 45 -16.48 -5.07 19.68
N VAL A 46 -17.70 -5.56 19.44
CA VAL A 46 -18.35 -5.56 18.11
C VAL A 46 -18.87 -4.16 17.81
N ARG A 47 -18.71 -3.69 16.57
CA ARG A 47 -19.25 -2.38 16.15
C ARG A 47 -20.78 -2.36 16.24
N THR A 48 -21.33 -1.58 17.16
CA THR A 48 -22.80 -1.41 17.33
C THR A 48 -23.36 -0.18 16.62
N LEU A 49 -22.49 0.74 16.21
CA LEU A 49 -22.84 2.04 15.64
C LEU A 49 -22.05 2.29 14.33
N SER A 50 -22.75 2.81 13.32
CA SER A 50 -22.17 3.38 12.09
C SER A 50 -21.31 4.62 12.38
N PRO A 51 -20.43 5.03 11.45
CA PRO A 51 -19.77 6.34 11.49
C PRO A 51 -20.74 7.53 11.67
N ASP A 52 -21.98 7.37 11.22
CA ASP A 52 -23.06 8.38 11.31
C ASP A 52 -23.87 8.28 12.63
N GLY A 53 -23.51 7.37 13.54
CA GLY A 53 -24.19 7.19 14.82
C GLY A 53 -25.49 6.38 14.76
N THR A 54 -25.88 5.87 13.59
CA THR A 54 -27.02 4.96 13.43
C THR A 54 -26.64 3.55 13.88
N GLY A 55 -27.57 2.85 14.54
CA GLY A 55 -27.35 1.45 14.93
C GLY A 55 -27.21 0.55 13.71
N THR A 56 -26.27 -0.41 13.75
CA THR A 56 -26.03 -1.38 12.66
C THR A 56 -26.45 -2.80 13.06
N PRO A 57 -27.75 -3.06 13.31
CA PRO A 57 -28.22 -4.34 13.87
C PRO A 57 -27.89 -5.54 12.96
N LEU A 58 -27.94 -5.36 11.64
CA LEU A 58 -27.63 -6.43 10.67
C LEU A 58 -26.12 -6.78 10.65
N PHE A 59 -25.26 -5.76 10.71
CA PHE A 59 -23.79 -5.94 10.75
C PHE A 59 -23.36 -6.60 12.07
N SER A 60 -23.93 -6.17 13.19
CA SER A 60 -23.66 -6.78 14.50
C SER A 60 -24.11 -8.23 14.56
N GLN A 61 -25.24 -8.60 13.95
CA GLN A 61 -25.72 -9.99 13.94
C GLN A 61 -24.88 -10.90 13.04
N LEU A 62 -24.43 -10.41 11.88
CA LEU A 62 -23.65 -11.20 10.93
C LEU A 62 -22.17 -11.35 11.33
N HIS A 63 -21.62 -10.45 12.17
CA HIS A 63 -20.17 -10.38 12.46
C HIS A 63 -19.81 -10.42 13.96
N ALA A 64 -20.77 -10.66 14.86
CA ALA A 64 -20.56 -10.70 16.30
C ALA A 64 -19.42 -11.64 16.75
N ASP A 65 -19.39 -12.85 16.18
CA ASP A 65 -18.41 -13.88 16.58
C ASP A 65 -17.07 -13.73 15.84
N ARG A 66 -17.02 -13.00 14.72
CA ARG A 66 -15.83 -12.84 13.88
C ARG A 66 -14.96 -11.64 14.28
N GLU A 67 -15.55 -10.53 14.74
CA GLU A 67 -14.76 -9.34 15.13
C GLU A 67 -13.95 -9.58 16.43
N ILE A 68 -14.37 -10.52 17.28
CA ILE A 68 -13.73 -10.83 18.57
C ILE A 68 -12.95 -12.15 18.45
N GLY A 69 -11.70 -12.07 18.00
CA GLY A 69 -10.78 -13.23 18.00
C GLY A 69 -9.88 -13.37 16.77
N ILE A 70 -10.13 -12.58 15.72
CA ILE A 70 -9.27 -12.53 14.53
C ILE A 70 -8.30 -11.35 14.66
N PRO A 71 -6.98 -11.59 14.67
CA PRO A 71 -5.98 -10.54 14.65
C PRO A 71 -6.20 -9.47 13.59
N ARG A 72 -6.10 -8.21 13.99
CA ARG A 72 -5.91 -7.07 13.10
C ARG A 72 -4.41 -6.81 12.92
N LEU A 73 -4.04 -5.90 12.00
CA LEU A 73 -2.66 -5.54 11.67
C LEU A 73 -1.96 -6.49 10.67
N GLY A 74 -2.70 -7.33 9.94
CA GLY A 74 -2.13 -8.19 8.89
C GLY A 74 -1.44 -7.41 7.77
N GLY A 75 -1.86 -6.17 7.51
CA GLY A 75 -1.23 -5.27 6.53
C GLY A 75 0.25 -4.99 6.82
N VAL A 76 0.71 -5.14 8.07
CA VAL A 76 2.13 -5.04 8.45
C VAL A 76 2.99 -5.97 7.63
N LEU A 77 2.50 -7.19 7.37
CA LEU A 77 3.23 -8.16 6.56
C LEU A 77 3.52 -7.61 5.17
N ILE A 78 2.55 -6.96 4.53
CA ILE A 78 2.66 -6.48 3.14
C ILE A 78 3.74 -5.40 3.03
N TRP A 79 3.60 -4.31 3.78
CA TRP A 79 4.50 -3.17 3.60
C TRP A 79 5.89 -3.43 4.19
N VAL A 80 6.01 -4.19 5.28
CA VAL A 80 7.32 -4.57 5.82
C VAL A 80 8.06 -5.47 4.84
N THR A 81 7.41 -6.46 4.24
CA THR A 81 8.04 -7.29 3.21
C THR A 81 8.46 -6.45 2.00
N ALA A 82 7.60 -5.58 1.49
CA ALA A 82 7.92 -4.72 0.35
C ALA A 82 9.15 -3.83 0.63
N ILE A 83 9.21 -3.18 1.79
CA ILE A 83 10.35 -2.35 2.19
C ILE A 83 11.61 -3.19 2.39
N THR A 84 11.50 -4.34 3.06
CA THR A 84 12.63 -5.23 3.33
C THR A 84 13.27 -5.72 2.03
N VAL A 85 12.46 -6.14 1.05
CA VAL A 85 12.97 -6.54 -0.28
C VAL A 85 13.58 -5.34 -1.00
N SER A 86 12.91 -4.19 -0.99
CA SER A 86 13.41 -2.98 -1.66
C SER A 86 14.78 -2.53 -1.13
N VAL A 87 14.89 -2.39 0.20
CA VAL A 87 16.12 -1.96 0.86
C VAL A 87 17.17 -3.05 0.81
N GLY A 88 16.79 -4.34 0.94
CA GLY A 88 17.71 -5.46 0.87
C GLY A 88 18.38 -5.60 -0.49
N VAL A 89 17.62 -5.53 -1.57
CA VAL A 89 18.17 -5.57 -2.94
C VAL A 89 19.06 -4.35 -3.20
N TRP A 90 18.63 -3.16 -2.77
CA TRP A 90 19.46 -1.97 -2.84
C TRP A 90 20.78 -2.12 -2.08
N ALA A 91 20.74 -2.61 -0.84
CA ALA A 91 21.93 -2.81 -0.03
C ALA A 91 22.89 -3.82 -0.67
N ILE A 92 22.38 -4.95 -1.17
CA ILE A 92 23.19 -5.94 -1.86
C ILE A 92 23.83 -5.36 -3.12
N ALA A 93 23.10 -4.55 -3.89
CA ALA A 93 23.63 -3.85 -5.05
C ALA A 93 24.74 -2.85 -4.68
N GLN A 94 24.62 -2.14 -3.56
CA GLN A 94 25.70 -1.23 -3.10
C GLN A 94 26.93 -1.98 -2.56
N LEU A 95 26.74 -3.17 -2.01
CA LEU A 95 27.83 -3.97 -1.43
C LEU A 95 28.52 -4.89 -2.44
N THR A 96 27.92 -5.11 -3.61
CA THR A 96 28.40 -6.05 -4.63
C THR A 96 28.54 -5.35 -5.96
N GLU A 97 29.70 -5.47 -6.61
CA GLU A 97 29.93 -4.96 -7.99
C GLU A 97 29.31 -5.89 -9.07
N SER A 98 28.10 -6.39 -8.82
CA SER A 98 27.44 -7.36 -9.71
C SER A 98 26.37 -6.69 -10.57
N ALA A 99 26.55 -6.76 -11.89
CA ALA A 99 25.57 -6.28 -12.87
C ALA A 99 24.16 -6.89 -12.69
N PHE A 100 24.06 -8.08 -12.09
CA PHE A 100 22.77 -8.68 -11.76
C PHE A 100 22.05 -7.89 -10.65
N TRP A 101 22.74 -7.58 -9.56
CA TRP A 101 22.16 -6.88 -8.41
C TRP A 101 21.87 -5.42 -8.73
N ASP A 102 22.72 -4.77 -9.53
CA ASP A 102 22.45 -3.43 -10.07
C ASP A 102 21.18 -3.39 -10.91
N LYS A 103 20.98 -4.39 -11.78
CA LYS A 103 19.76 -4.50 -12.57
C LYS A 103 18.55 -4.87 -11.71
N ALA A 104 18.72 -5.70 -10.68
CA ALA A 104 17.65 -6.08 -9.76
C ALA A 104 17.21 -4.90 -8.88
N ASN A 105 18.11 -3.99 -8.52
CA ASN A 105 17.78 -2.77 -7.80
C ASN A 105 16.73 -1.96 -8.58
N PHE A 106 15.62 -1.69 -7.92
CA PHE A 106 14.51 -0.92 -8.45
C PHE A 106 14.26 0.36 -7.65
N LEU A 107 15.09 0.67 -6.64
CA LEU A 107 15.02 1.95 -5.94
C LEU A 107 15.54 3.06 -6.84
N SER A 108 14.61 3.84 -7.38
CA SER A 108 14.91 4.97 -8.25
C SER A 108 14.07 6.18 -7.90
N ARG A 109 14.73 7.35 -7.94
CA ARG A 109 14.11 8.65 -7.65
C ARG A 109 12.93 8.97 -8.56
N ASN A 110 13.02 8.60 -9.84
CA ASN A 110 12.01 8.94 -10.85
C ASN A 110 10.87 7.92 -10.95
N GLN A 111 10.95 6.78 -10.26
CA GLN A 111 9.99 5.68 -10.40
C GLN A 111 9.42 5.25 -9.04
N THR A 112 10.25 4.78 -8.12
CA THR A 112 9.78 3.96 -6.98
C THR A 112 9.90 4.63 -5.62
N TRP A 113 10.71 5.68 -5.48
CA TRP A 113 10.84 6.42 -4.22
C TRP A 113 9.50 6.94 -3.72
N LEU A 114 8.71 7.53 -4.62
CA LEU A 114 7.43 8.10 -4.21
C LEU A 114 6.38 7.01 -3.89
N PRO A 115 6.17 5.98 -4.74
CA PRO A 115 5.33 4.84 -4.36
C PRO A 115 5.70 4.23 -3.00
N LEU A 116 6.99 4.03 -2.72
CA LEU A 116 7.45 3.50 -1.43
C LEU A 116 7.20 4.46 -0.27
N PHE A 117 7.43 5.76 -0.46
CA PHE A 117 7.08 6.77 0.52
C PHE A 117 5.58 6.75 0.83
N THR A 118 4.73 6.74 -0.20
CA THR A 118 3.28 6.71 -0.04
C THR A 118 2.81 5.42 0.63
N LEU A 119 3.39 4.27 0.27
CA LEU A 119 3.11 2.98 0.89
C LEU A 119 3.44 3.04 2.39
N LEU A 120 4.64 3.50 2.76
CA LEU A 120 5.07 3.59 4.14
C LEU A 120 4.21 4.58 4.93
N ALA A 121 4.01 5.80 4.43
CA ALA A 121 3.25 6.85 5.12
C ALA A 121 1.78 6.46 5.33
N ALA A 122 1.10 5.93 4.30
CA ALA A 122 -0.28 5.49 4.41
C ALA A 122 -0.42 4.23 5.28
N SER A 123 0.55 3.31 5.21
CA SER A 123 0.56 2.10 6.05
C SER A 123 0.78 2.41 7.52
N LEU A 124 1.63 3.39 7.84
CA LEU A 124 1.79 3.89 9.21
C LEU A 124 0.52 4.55 9.73
N LEU A 125 -0.16 5.35 8.90
CA LEU A 125 -1.46 5.93 9.26
C LEU A 125 -2.51 4.84 9.54
N GLY A 126 -2.59 3.82 8.69
CA GLY A 126 -3.47 2.67 8.87
C GLY A 126 -3.13 1.86 10.14
N LEU A 127 -1.84 1.64 10.38
CA LEU A 127 -1.35 0.96 11.58
C LEU A 127 -1.74 1.70 12.85
N LEU A 128 -1.60 3.04 12.86
CA LEU A 128 -2.01 3.87 13.99
C LEU A 128 -3.53 3.78 14.24
N ASP A 129 -4.35 3.78 13.18
CA ASP A 129 -5.80 3.59 13.30
C ASP A 129 -6.14 2.20 13.86
N ASP A 130 -5.52 1.13 13.35
CA ASP A 130 -5.76 -0.23 13.84
C ASP A 130 -5.32 -0.41 15.29
N VAL A 131 -4.15 0.13 15.67
CA VAL A 131 -3.64 0.09 17.04
C VAL A 131 -4.58 0.82 18.00
N THR A 132 -5.04 2.03 17.64
CA THR A 132 -6.00 2.78 18.47
C THR A 132 -7.34 2.05 18.61
N GLN A 133 -7.78 1.32 17.58
CA GLN A 133 -8.97 0.46 17.66
C GLN A 133 -8.76 -0.77 18.55
N VAL A 134 -7.61 -1.46 18.46
CA VAL A 134 -7.31 -2.68 19.23
C VAL A 134 -7.19 -2.39 20.73
N PHE A 135 -6.60 -1.25 21.10
CA PHE A 135 -6.43 -0.85 22.50
C PHE A 135 -7.63 -0.08 23.07
N GLU A 136 -8.71 0.09 22.29
CA GLU A 136 -9.86 0.95 22.64
C GLU A 136 -9.45 2.38 23.07
N LYS A 137 -8.26 2.82 22.65
CA LYS A 137 -7.72 4.14 22.96
C LYS A 137 -8.09 5.09 21.83
N GLY A 138 -9.15 5.88 22.02
CA GLY A 138 -9.54 6.91 21.07
C GLY A 138 -10.72 7.76 21.53
N THR A 139 -10.73 9.04 21.17
CA THR A 139 -11.83 10.00 21.47
C THR A 139 -13.10 9.80 20.64
N TYR A 140 -13.25 8.68 19.92
CA TYR A 140 -14.36 8.44 19.00
C TYR A 140 -15.23 7.27 19.46
N ILE A 141 -16.55 7.46 19.37
CA ILE A 141 -17.60 6.59 19.93
C ILE A 141 -17.52 5.16 19.36
N ALA A 142 -16.96 4.97 18.17
CA ALA A 142 -16.78 3.66 17.51
C ALA A 142 -15.36 3.08 17.62
N GLY A 143 -14.47 3.68 18.43
CA GLY A 143 -13.04 3.36 18.50
C GLY A 143 -12.23 3.87 17.30
N GLY A 144 -10.92 4.08 17.48
CA GLY A 144 -10.00 4.50 16.42
C GLY A 144 -9.86 6.01 16.17
N ILE A 145 -9.20 6.37 15.07
CA ILE A 145 -8.99 7.76 14.64
C ILE A 145 -10.24 8.27 13.91
N LYS A 146 -10.75 9.45 14.29
CA LYS A 146 -11.89 10.11 13.61
C LYS A 146 -11.61 10.23 12.10
N PHE A 147 -12.59 9.91 11.27
CA PHE A 147 -12.48 9.96 9.81
C PHE A 147 -11.89 11.28 9.28
N ARG A 148 -12.31 12.43 9.85
CA ARG A 148 -11.77 13.76 9.49
C ARG A 148 -10.25 13.85 9.66
N HIS A 149 -9.69 13.27 10.72
CA HIS A 149 -8.24 13.33 10.98
C HIS A 149 -7.48 12.41 10.03
N ARG A 150 -8.02 11.22 9.74
CA ARG A 150 -7.48 10.34 8.69
C ARG A 150 -7.46 11.03 7.34
N LEU A 151 -8.56 11.69 6.97
CA LEU A 151 -8.67 12.42 5.70
C LEU A 151 -7.66 13.58 5.62
N ILE A 152 -7.47 14.33 6.71
CA ILE A 152 -6.44 15.38 6.79
C ILE A 152 -5.04 14.77 6.62
N ALA A 153 -4.74 13.66 7.29
CA ALA A 153 -3.45 13.00 7.15
C ALA A 153 -3.19 12.51 5.71
N VAL A 154 -4.19 11.90 5.07
CA VAL A 154 -4.14 11.49 3.65
C VAL A 154 -3.94 12.70 2.75
N PHE A 155 -4.65 13.81 3.00
CA PHE A 155 -4.47 15.05 2.27
C PHE A 155 -3.04 15.58 2.38
N CYS A 156 -2.44 15.58 3.58
CA CYS A 156 -1.05 15.98 3.78
C CYS A 156 -0.06 15.06 3.05
N ILE A 157 -0.26 13.74 3.11
CA ILE A 157 0.56 12.76 2.37
C ILE A 157 0.45 13.01 0.86
N ALA A 158 -0.77 13.22 0.37
CA ALA A 158 -1.04 13.48 -1.03
C ALA A 158 -0.43 14.81 -1.49
N LEU A 159 -0.48 15.86 -0.67
CA LEU A 159 0.11 17.16 -0.96
C LEU A 159 1.64 17.07 -1.04
N ALA A 160 2.27 16.34 -0.11
CA ALA A 160 3.71 16.10 -0.15
C ALA A 160 4.13 15.33 -1.42
N GLY A 161 3.35 14.31 -1.81
CA GLY A 161 3.60 13.56 -3.04
C GLY A 161 3.37 14.38 -4.31
N ALA A 162 2.31 15.16 -4.36
CA ALA A 162 2.00 16.07 -5.45
C ALA A 162 3.09 17.13 -5.64
N TRP A 163 3.55 17.73 -4.54
CA TRP A 163 4.66 18.68 -4.55
C TRP A 163 5.94 18.03 -5.09
N TRP A 164 6.26 16.81 -4.67
CA TRP A 164 7.43 16.10 -5.18
C TRP A 164 7.34 15.82 -6.69
N PHE A 165 6.20 15.30 -7.16
CA PHE A 165 5.96 15.07 -8.59
C PHE A 165 6.14 16.34 -9.42
N TYR A 166 5.52 17.43 -8.98
CA TYR A 166 5.55 18.70 -9.69
C TYR A 166 6.94 19.36 -9.62
N ALA A 167 7.51 19.55 -8.43
CA ALA A 167 8.71 20.35 -8.22
C ALA A 167 10.02 19.56 -8.41
N LYS A 168 10.06 18.27 -8.09
CA LYS A 168 11.30 17.46 -8.14
C LYS A 168 11.40 16.55 -9.36
N LEU A 169 10.26 16.14 -9.92
CA LEU A 169 10.21 15.29 -11.10
C LEU A 169 9.73 16.05 -12.35
N GLY A 170 9.25 17.29 -12.21
CA GLY A 170 8.86 18.13 -13.34
C GLY A 170 7.60 17.68 -14.05
N TRP A 171 6.74 16.87 -13.40
CA TRP A 171 5.50 16.40 -14.02
C TRP A 171 4.49 17.54 -14.10
N GLN A 172 4.15 17.90 -15.34
CA GLN A 172 3.25 19.01 -15.67
C GLN A 172 2.22 18.63 -16.75
N THR A 173 2.23 17.37 -17.20
CA THR A 173 1.37 16.87 -18.27
C THR A 173 0.51 15.71 -17.80
N ILE A 174 -0.61 15.52 -18.46
CA ILE A 174 -1.45 14.32 -18.38
C ILE A 174 -1.58 13.73 -19.77
N TYR A 175 -1.33 12.42 -19.91
CA TYR A 175 -1.55 11.72 -21.16
C TYR A 175 -3.03 11.36 -21.32
N ILE A 176 -3.67 11.86 -22.37
CA ILE A 176 -5.04 11.51 -22.74
C ILE A 176 -5.00 10.57 -23.95
N PRO A 177 -5.48 9.31 -23.84
CA PRO A 177 -5.53 8.39 -24.96
C PRO A 177 -6.25 9.00 -26.17
N GLY A 178 -5.60 8.95 -27.34
CA GLY A 178 -6.13 9.50 -28.60
C GLY A 178 -5.85 10.98 -28.84
N VAL A 179 -5.52 11.77 -27.81
CA VAL A 179 -5.18 13.20 -27.93
C VAL A 179 -3.68 13.43 -27.77
N GLY A 180 -3.04 12.75 -26.83
CA GLY A 180 -1.63 12.93 -26.48
C GLY A 180 -1.44 13.64 -25.14
N ASP A 181 -0.25 14.22 -24.94
CA ASP A 181 0.11 14.89 -23.70
C ASP A 181 -0.52 16.28 -23.61
N LEU A 182 -1.42 16.46 -22.64
CA LEU A 182 -2.01 17.74 -22.31
C LEU A 182 -1.20 18.41 -21.20
N PHE A 183 -0.71 19.63 -21.46
CA PHE A 183 -0.02 20.42 -20.45
C PHE A 183 -1.01 21.07 -19.48
N ILE A 184 -0.91 20.70 -18.20
CA ILE A 184 -1.80 21.16 -17.13
C ILE A 184 -1.06 21.97 -16.05
N ASN A 185 0.28 21.94 -16.06
CA ASN A 185 1.12 22.70 -15.15
C ASN A 185 0.72 22.49 -13.68
N GLY A 186 0.48 23.57 -12.92
CA GLY A 186 0.09 23.51 -11.51
C GLY A 186 -1.20 22.74 -11.23
N TRP A 187 -2.09 22.54 -12.22
CA TRP A 187 -3.29 21.70 -12.06
C TRP A 187 -2.97 20.22 -11.84
N TYR A 188 -1.73 19.79 -12.09
CA TYR A 188 -1.26 18.46 -11.70
C TYR A 188 -1.40 18.21 -10.19
N ILE A 189 -1.17 19.24 -9.36
CA ILE A 189 -1.23 19.12 -7.89
C ILE A 189 -2.65 18.76 -7.41
N PRO A 190 -3.70 19.55 -7.70
CA PRO A 190 -5.06 19.20 -7.27
C PRO A 190 -5.55 17.90 -7.89
N LEU A 191 -5.16 17.59 -9.14
CA LEU A 191 -5.48 16.30 -9.76
C LEU A 191 -4.89 15.13 -8.96
N PHE A 192 -3.61 15.20 -8.61
CA PHE A 192 -2.93 14.17 -7.82
C PHE A 192 -3.57 14.01 -6.43
N VAL A 193 -3.81 15.13 -5.74
CA VAL A 193 -4.43 15.13 -4.41
C VAL A 193 -5.85 14.54 -4.46
N GLY A 194 -6.66 14.97 -5.43
CA GLY A 194 -8.00 14.42 -5.64
C GLY A 194 -7.98 12.92 -5.91
N THR A 195 -7.07 12.45 -6.76
CA THR A 195 -6.90 11.03 -7.05
C THR A 195 -6.54 10.23 -5.79
N MET A 196 -5.58 10.71 -4.99
CA MET A 196 -5.20 10.06 -3.73
C MET A 196 -6.36 9.98 -2.72
N ILE A 197 -7.17 11.03 -2.60
CA ILE A 197 -8.34 11.05 -1.71
C ILE A 197 -9.43 10.10 -2.20
N LEU A 198 -9.69 10.06 -3.51
CA LEU A 198 -10.66 9.14 -4.10
C LEU A 198 -10.22 7.69 -3.89
N LEU A 199 -8.95 7.39 -4.12
CA LEU A 199 -8.39 6.05 -3.91
C LEU A 199 -8.38 5.66 -2.43
N PHE A 200 -8.24 6.60 -1.49
CA PHE A 200 -8.39 6.30 -0.07
C PHE A 200 -9.75 5.69 0.28
N SER A 201 -10.79 5.95 -0.52
CA SER A 201 -12.10 5.32 -0.39
C SER A 201 -12.09 3.80 -0.70
N SER A 202 -11.01 3.24 -1.25
CA SER A 202 -10.88 1.80 -1.50
C SER A 202 -10.88 0.97 -0.21
N SER A 203 -10.69 1.59 0.96
CA SER A 203 -10.82 0.90 2.25
C SER A 203 -12.23 0.33 2.50
N ILE A 204 -13.23 0.71 1.69
CA ILE A 204 -14.60 0.17 1.75
C ILE A 204 -14.65 -1.29 1.26
N VAL A 205 -13.71 -1.71 0.41
CA VAL A 205 -13.68 -3.07 -0.18
C VAL A 205 -13.24 -4.13 0.84
N ASP A 206 -12.65 -3.70 1.96
CA ASP A 206 -12.16 -4.60 3.01
C ASP A 206 -13.26 -4.92 4.03
N GLY A 207 -14.10 -5.90 3.69
CA GLY A 207 -15.20 -6.36 4.55
C GLY A 207 -15.50 -7.86 4.48
N ILE A 208 -14.89 -8.59 3.53
CA ILE A 208 -15.01 -10.03 3.38
C ILE A 208 -13.60 -10.62 3.27
N ASP A 209 -13.35 -11.74 3.94
CA ASP A 209 -12.05 -12.41 3.97
C ASP A 209 -11.51 -12.61 2.55
N GLY A 210 -10.35 -12.02 2.26
CA GLY A 210 -9.66 -12.16 0.98
C GLY A 210 -10.17 -11.27 -0.17
N LEU A 211 -11.28 -10.55 -0.02
CA LEU A 211 -11.82 -9.68 -1.08
C LEU A 211 -10.85 -8.56 -1.45
N ALA A 212 -10.38 -7.79 -0.46
CA ALA A 212 -9.41 -6.72 -0.69
C ALA A 212 -8.10 -7.27 -1.29
N GLY A 213 -7.59 -8.39 -0.75
CA GLY A 213 -6.39 -9.04 -1.25
C GLY A 213 -6.49 -9.48 -2.71
N GLY A 214 -7.62 -10.06 -3.12
CA GLY A 214 -7.87 -10.46 -4.51
C GLY A 214 -7.96 -9.26 -5.46
N VAL A 215 -8.69 -8.21 -5.05
CA VAL A 215 -8.84 -6.98 -5.85
C VAL A 215 -7.50 -6.28 -6.03
N PHE A 216 -6.74 -6.05 -4.96
CA PHE A 216 -5.42 -5.42 -5.06
C PHE A 216 -4.41 -6.30 -5.78
N GLY A 217 -4.46 -7.62 -5.63
CA GLY A 217 -3.62 -8.56 -6.38
C GLY A 217 -3.81 -8.42 -7.88
N ALA A 218 -5.06 -8.36 -8.35
CA ALA A 218 -5.38 -8.15 -9.76
C ALA A 218 -4.90 -6.77 -10.27
N ILE A 219 -5.11 -5.71 -9.47
CA ILE A 219 -4.66 -4.35 -9.79
C ILE A 219 -3.14 -4.29 -9.92
N PHE A 220 -2.38 -4.82 -8.96
CA PHE A 220 -0.93 -4.84 -9.00
C PHE A 220 -0.38 -5.71 -10.13
N ALA A 221 -1.02 -6.83 -10.45
CA ALA A 221 -0.66 -7.65 -11.59
C ALA A 221 -0.82 -6.88 -12.92
N ALA A 222 -1.94 -6.14 -13.07
CA ALA A 222 -2.18 -5.31 -14.25
C ALA A 222 -1.15 -4.18 -14.38
N TYR A 223 -0.89 -3.43 -13.29
CA TYR A 223 0.14 -2.38 -13.30
C TYR A 223 1.55 -2.94 -13.52
N GLY A 224 1.86 -4.11 -12.95
CA GLY A 224 3.12 -4.81 -13.19
C GLY A 224 3.31 -5.21 -14.65
N GLY A 225 2.24 -5.70 -15.30
CA GLY A 225 2.24 -5.98 -16.74
C GLY A 225 2.49 -4.71 -17.57
N ILE A 226 1.79 -3.61 -17.26
CA ILE A 226 1.97 -2.33 -17.96
C ILE A 226 3.42 -1.83 -17.79
N ALA A 227 3.96 -1.86 -16.57
CA ALA A 227 5.34 -1.45 -16.28
C ALA A 227 6.35 -2.30 -17.06
N PHE A 228 6.16 -3.62 -17.09
CA PHE A 228 7.01 -4.54 -17.84
C PHE A 228 7.04 -4.21 -19.34
N PHE A 229 5.88 -3.97 -19.97
CA PHE A 229 5.80 -3.58 -21.38
C PHE A 229 6.34 -2.17 -21.66
N ARG A 230 6.36 -1.30 -20.65
CA ARG A 230 6.93 0.06 -20.74
C ARG A 230 8.41 0.11 -20.39
N GLY A 231 9.03 -1.01 -20.02
CA GLY A 231 10.43 -1.08 -19.61
C GLY A 231 10.71 -0.31 -18.31
N GLN A 232 9.73 -0.26 -17.42
CA GLN A 232 9.78 0.43 -16.13
C GLN A 232 10.10 -0.51 -14.97
#